data_AF-A0A965M693-F1
#
_entry.id   AF-A0A965M693-F1
#
_cell.length_a   1.000
_cell.length_b   1.000
_cell.length_c   1.000
_cell.angle_alpha   90.00
_cell.angle_beta   90.00
_cell.angle_gamma   90.00
#
_symmetry.space_group_name_H-M   'P 1'
#
loop_
_entity.id
_entity.type
_entity.pdbx_description
1 polymer ?
#
loop_
_entity_poly.entity_id
_entity_poly.type
_entity_poly.pdbx_seq_one_letter_code
_entity_poly.pdbx_strand_id
1 'polypeptide(L)'
;STTYTNWLAQYFWYGADTSLTADPNQNGVSNLLEYALDLNPLSQNPPTLPFVAWDTNTADGPWLTFTYRRNKSAMDLTYGVQTSTDLITWSSIIPNQTLLVSEVANSNPDGDGTSELLRIRIKTSPTESKRFVRLNVTRQ
;
A
#
# COMPACT_ATOMS: atom_id res chain seq x y z
N SER A 1 13.15 -8.56 10.77
CA SER A 1 13.32 -7.72 9.57
C SER A 1 13.84 -8.59 8.42
N THR A 2 13.59 -8.21 7.16
CA THR A 2 13.81 -9.03 5.96
C THR A 2 14.10 -8.15 4.73
N THR A 3 14.71 -8.74 3.69
CA THR A 3 14.90 -8.15 2.34
C THR A 3 14.07 -8.94 1.33
N TYR A 4 13.91 -8.43 0.10
CA TYR A 4 13.22 -9.17 -0.96
C TYR A 4 13.81 -10.57 -1.19
N THR A 5 15.14 -10.70 -1.22
CA THR A 5 15.83 -11.99 -1.39
C THR A 5 15.51 -12.98 -0.26
N ASN A 6 15.45 -12.51 0.98
CA ASN A 6 15.12 -13.36 2.12
C ASN A 6 13.63 -13.72 2.14
N TRP A 7 12.76 -12.84 1.66
CA TRP A 7 11.34 -13.12 1.48
C TRP A 7 11.11 -14.18 0.40
N LEU A 8 11.81 -14.11 -0.74
CA LEU A 8 11.75 -15.15 -1.78
C LEU A 8 12.08 -16.54 -1.22
N ALA A 9 13.07 -16.63 -0.33
CA ALA A 9 13.51 -17.89 0.27
C ALA A 9 12.47 -18.56 1.19
N GLN A 10 11.38 -17.86 1.54
CA GLN A 10 10.29 -18.41 2.36
C GLN A 10 9.33 -19.28 1.55
N TYR A 11 9.37 -19.20 0.22
CA TYR A 11 8.44 -19.90 -0.67
C TYR A 11 9.18 -20.92 -1.53
N PHE A 12 8.47 -22.00 -1.86
CA PHE A 12 8.87 -22.90 -2.93
C PHE A 12 8.15 -22.47 -4.21
N TRP A 13 8.89 -21.89 -5.17
CA TRP A 13 8.33 -21.20 -6.34
C TRP A 13 7.87 -22.11 -7.48
N TYR A 14 8.14 -23.42 -7.42
CA TYR A 14 7.78 -24.37 -8.50
C TYR A 14 8.24 -23.94 -9.91
N GLY A 15 9.35 -23.19 -10.00
CA GLY A 15 9.87 -22.65 -11.26
C GLY A 15 9.17 -21.38 -11.76
N ALA A 16 8.26 -20.80 -10.99
CA ALA A 16 7.62 -19.53 -11.31
C ALA A 16 8.63 -18.37 -11.31
N ASP A 17 8.33 -17.33 -12.09
CA ASP A 17 9.18 -16.13 -12.19
C ASP A 17 9.17 -15.34 -10.88
N THR A 18 10.37 -15.10 -10.35
CA THR A 18 10.62 -14.40 -9.08
C THR A 18 11.04 -12.94 -9.28
N SER A 19 11.06 -12.44 -10.52
CA SER A 19 11.36 -11.04 -10.81
C SER A 19 10.37 -10.11 -10.09
N LEU A 20 10.84 -8.90 -9.73
CA LEU A 20 10.05 -7.94 -8.95
C LEU A 20 8.71 -7.58 -9.62
N THR A 21 8.68 -7.60 -10.95
CA THR A 21 7.52 -7.22 -11.77
C THR A 21 6.66 -8.41 -12.18
N ALA A 22 7.08 -9.65 -11.89
CA ALA A 22 6.30 -10.84 -12.21
C ALA A 22 5.08 -10.97 -11.31
N ASP A 23 4.06 -11.64 -11.83
CA ASP A 23 2.78 -11.95 -11.19
C ASP A 23 2.51 -13.46 -11.37
N PRO A 24 3.11 -14.32 -10.53
CA PRO A 24 3.09 -15.76 -10.75
C PRO A 24 1.77 -16.42 -10.37
N ASN A 25 0.99 -15.81 -9.47
CA ASN A 25 -0.38 -16.25 -9.13
C ASN A 25 -1.45 -15.62 -10.04
N GLN A 26 -1.09 -14.73 -10.96
CA GLN A 26 -1.95 -14.10 -11.96
C GLN A 26 -3.11 -13.30 -11.34
N ASN A 27 -2.88 -12.68 -10.18
CA ASN A 27 -3.88 -11.90 -9.46
C ASN A 27 -3.81 -10.39 -9.75
N GLY A 28 -2.90 -9.97 -10.64
CA GLY A 28 -2.64 -8.58 -10.99
C GLY A 28 -1.67 -7.85 -10.05
N VAL A 29 -1.03 -8.57 -9.12
CA VAL A 29 -0.13 -8.00 -8.12
C VAL A 29 1.28 -8.51 -8.36
N SER A 30 2.19 -7.58 -8.67
CA SER A 30 3.60 -7.93 -8.84
C SER A 30 4.22 -8.45 -7.54
N ASN A 31 5.24 -9.31 -7.63
CA ASN A 31 5.99 -9.79 -6.47
C ASN A 31 6.51 -8.65 -5.56
N LEU A 32 6.90 -7.50 -6.12
CA LEU A 32 7.28 -6.32 -5.32
C LEU A 32 6.14 -5.84 -4.42
N LEU A 33 4.92 -5.79 -4.94
CA LEU A 33 3.73 -5.40 -4.17
C LEU A 33 3.28 -6.51 -3.23
N GLU A 34 3.36 -7.78 -3.62
CA GLU A 34 3.11 -8.91 -2.73
C GLU A 34 4.04 -8.83 -1.51
N TYR A 35 5.34 -8.62 -1.73
CA TYR A 35 6.32 -8.41 -0.65
C TYR A 35 5.99 -7.18 0.22
N ALA A 36 5.67 -6.05 -0.41
CA ALA A 36 5.41 -4.79 0.29
C ALA A 36 4.12 -4.82 1.13
N LEU A 37 3.10 -5.54 0.66
CA LEU A 37 1.82 -5.69 1.33
C LEU A 37 1.78 -6.92 2.25
N ASP A 38 2.91 -7.64 2.37
CA ASP A 38 3.07 -8.86 3.16
C ASP A 38 2.08 -9.97 2.76
N LEU A 39 1.93 -10.16 1.46
CA LEU A 39 1.03 -11.14 0.86
C LEU A 39 1.82 -12.36 0.36
N ASN A 40 1.09 -13.41 -0.04
CA ASN A 40 1.67 -14.63 -0.56
C ASN A 40 1.65 -14.60 -2.11
N PRO A 41 2.82 -14.56 -2.77
CA PRO A 41 2.92 -14.38 -4.23
C PRO A 41 2.48 -15.62 -5.03
N LEU A 42 2.21 -16.73 -4.36
CA LEU A 42 1.76 -17.98 -4.96
C LEU A 42 0.31 -18.31 -4.57
N SER A 43 -0.32 -17.51 -3.71
CA SER A 43 -1.71 -17.69 -3.30
C SER A 43 -2.66 -17.17 -4.38
N GLN A 44 -3.68 -17.97 -4.72
CA GLN A 44 -4.76 -17.56 -5.63
C GLN A 44 -5.90 -16.79 -4.94
N ASN A 45 -5.85 -16.65 -3.62
CA ASN A 45 -6.87 -15.88 -2.89
C ASN A 45 -6.84 -14.40 -3.30
N PRO A 46 -7.99 -13.70 -3.28
CA PRO A 46 -8.02 -12.27 -3.54
C PRO A 46 -7.05 -11.51 -2.61
N PRO A 47 -6.14 -10.69 -3.16
CA PRO A 47 -5.18 -9.96 -2.35
C PRO A 47 -5.86 -8.84 -1.56
N THR A 48 -5.35 -8.57 -0.35
CA THR A 48 -5.77 -7.40 0.45
C THR A 48 -5.06 -6.16 -0.08
N LEU A 49 -5.66 -5.53 -1.10
CA LEU A 49 -5.10 -4.37 -1.77
C LEU A 49 -5.39 -3.04 -1.04
N PRO A 50 -4.60 -1.98 -1.33
CA PRO A 50 -4.94 -0.64 -0.90
C PRO A 50 -6.32 -0.22 -1.37
N PHE A 51 -7.05 0.48 -0.51
CA PHE A 51 -8.40 0.97 -0.83
C PHE A 51 -8.59 2.41 -0.39
N VAL A 52 -9.56 3.07 -1.04
CA VAL A 52 -9.97 4.43 -0.71
C VAL A 52 -11.37 4.44 -0.12
N ALA A 53 -11.63 5.34 0.82
CA ALA A 53 -12.97 5.60 1.33
C ALA A 53 -13.17 7.10 1.56
N TRP A 54 -14.41 7.56 1.39
CA TRP A 54 -14.80 8.94 1.68
C TRP A 54 -15.29 9.05 3.12
N ASP A 55 -14.71 9.97 3.88
CA ASP A 55 -15.07 10.23 5.27
C ASP A 55 -15.65 11.65 5.41
N THR A 56 -16.96 11.70 5.59
CA THR A 56 -17.75 12.93 5.81
C THR A 56 -17.95 13.26 7.27
N ASN A 57 -17.59 12.36 8.19
CA ASN A 57 -18.04 12.38 9.57
C ASN A 57 -16.94 12.89 10.53
N THR A 58 -15.67 12.71 10.16
CA THR A 58 -14.55 13.29 10.92
C THR A 58 -14.57 14.83 10.83
N ALA A 59 -14.35 15.49 11.98
CA ALA A 59 -14.26 16.95 12.08
C ALA A 59 -13.26 17.54 11.06
N ASP A 60 -13.49 18.79 10.68
CA ASP A 60 -12.69 19.52 9.67
C ASP A 60 -12.67 18.88 8.27
N GLY A 61 -13.62 17.98 7.99
CA GLY A 61 -13.81 17.31 6.69
C GLY A 61 -14.37 18.21 5.58
N PRO A 62 -14.59 17.65 4.37
CA PRO A 62 -14.52 16.22 4.04
C PRO A 62 -13.10 15.68 3.79
N TRP A 63 -12.93 14.37 4.02
CA TRP A 63 -11.66 13.67 3.86
C TRP A 63 -11.77 12.51 2.86
N LEU A 64 -10.74 12.34 2.04
CA LEU A 64 -10.47 11.08 1.34
C LEU A 64 -9.50 10.28 2.20
N THR A 65 -9.85 9.05 2.52
CA THR A 65 -8.95 8.13 3.23
C THR A 65 -8.35 7.14 2.25
N PHE A 66 -7.05 6.87 2.40
CA PHE A 66 -6.33 5.84 1.68
C PHE A 66 -5.70 4.89 2.69
N THR A 67 -6.06 3.62 2.62
CA THR A 67 -5.63 2.60 3.57
C THR A 67 -4.86 1.51 2.83
N TYR A 68 -3.68 1.16 3.34
CA TYR A 68 -2.83 0.13 2.76
C TYR A 68 -2.07 -0.64 3.84
N ARG A 69 -1.76 -1.90 3.54
CA ARG A 69 -0.91 -2.74 4.39
C ARG A 69 0.56 -2.42 4.13
N ARG A 70 1.39 -2.48 5.16
CA ARG A 70 2.84 -2.33 5.07
C ARG A 70 3.51 -3.52 5.73
N ASN A 71 4.45 -4.15 5.03
CA ASN A 71 5.37 -5.11 5.62
C ASN A 71 6.34 -4.38 6.55
N LYS A 72 6.19 -4.55 7.86
CA LYS A 72 7.03 -3.92 8.90
C LYS A 72 8.44 -4.51 8.91
N SER A 73 8.58 -5.74 8.43
CA SER A 73 9.86 -6.42 8.39
C SER A 73 10.71 -5.97 7.22
N ALA A 74 10.12 -5.46 6.12
CA ALA A 74 10.85 -5.07 4.93
C ALA A 74 11.79 -3.89 5.19
N MET A 75 13.10 -4.10 4.98
CA MET A 75 14.14 -3.08 5.18
C MET A 75 14.63 -2.43 3.89
N ASP A 76 14.37 -3.05 2.74
CA ASP A 76 14.84 -2.59 1.43
C ASP A 76 13.72 -1.92 0.62
N LEU A 77 12.65 -1.45 1.27
CA LEU A 77 11.52 -0.79 0.62
C LEU A 77 11.31 0.64 1.13
N THR A 78 10.98 1.54 0.21
CA THR A 78 10.40 2.85 0.49
C THR A 78 8.94 2.88 0.03
N TYR A 79 8.07 3.38 0.90
CA TYR A 79 6.64 3.57 0.62
C TYR A 79 6.35 5.05 0.46
N GLY A 80 5.75 5.44 -0.66
CA GLY A 80 5.23 6.77 -0.89
C GLY A 80 3.77 6.70 -1.30
N VAL A 81 2.97 7.67 -0.85
CA VAL A 81 1.62 7.86 -1.38
C VAL A 81 1.69 8.99 -2.40
N GLN A 82 1.00 8.81 -3.52
CA GLN A 82 0.91 9.82 -4.57
C GLN A 82 -0.55 10.11 -4.89
N THR A 83 -0.84 11.36 -5.24
CA THR A 83 -2.16 11.79 -5.71
C THR A 83 -2.11 12.33 -7.11
N SER A 84 -3.27 12.33 -7.77
CA SER A 84 -3.47 12.89 -9.09
C SER A 84 -4.90 13.40 -9.25
N THR A 85 -5.12 14.31 -10.18
CA THR A 85 -6.46 14.78 -10.61
C THR A 85 -6.79 14.35 -12.04
N ASP A 86 -5.87 13.70 -12.75
CA ASP A 86 -5.98 13.35 -14.18
C ASP A 86 -5.48 11.94 -14.53
N LEU A 87 -4.97 11.17 -13.56
CA LEU A 87 -4.31 9.86 -13.72
C LEU A 87 -3.00 9.87 -14.52
N ILE A 88 -2.56 11.04 -15.00
CA ILE A 88 -1.36 11.21 -15.82
C ILE A 88 -0.25 11.80 -14.96
N THR A 89 -0.54 12.93 -14.31
CA THR A 89 0.42 13.65 -13.47
C THR A 89 0.25 13.21 -12.02
N TRP A 90 1.32 12.68 -11.43
CA TRP A 90 1.33 12.17 -10.07
C TRP A 90 2.27 12.99 -9.19
N SER A 91 1.81 13.37 -8.01
CA SER A 91 2.59 14.11 -7.01
C SER A 91 2.66 13.33 -5.71
N SER A 92 3.87 13.19 -5.15
CA SER A 92 4.05 12.61 -3.82
C SER A 92 3.46 13.52 -2.76
N ILE A 93 2.75 12.92 -1.80
CA ILE A 93 2.18 13.63 -0.66
C ILE A 93 2.96 13.25 0.61
N ILE A 94 3.29 14.26 1.42
CA ILE A 94 4.03 14.09 2.67
C ILE A 94 3.11 14.49 3.83
N PRO A 95 2.95 13.64 4.87
CA PRO A 95 2.19 13.98 6.05
C PRO A 95 2.67 15.28 6.69
N ASN A 96 1.75 16.23 6.86
CA ASN A 96 2.02 17.52 7.50
C ASN A 96 1.06 17.81 8.67
N GLN A 97 0.33 16.79 9.13
CA GLN A 97 -0.61 16.80 10.27
C GLN A 97 -1.85 17.70 10.12
N THR A 98 -1.91 18.60 9.13
CA THR A 98 -3.06 19.49 8.92
C THR A 98 -3.90 19.08 7.71
N LEU A 99 -3.25 18.86 6.56
CA LEU A 99 -3.93 18.44 5.31
C LEU A 99 -3.77 16.95 5.05
N LEU A 100 -2.81 16.34 5.73
CA LEU A 100 -2.50 14.94 5.60
C LEU A 100 -2.10 14.33 6.95
N VAL A 101 -2.97 13.48 7.47
CA VAL A 101 -2.77 12.77 8.73
C VAL A 101 -2.48 11.31 8.41
N SER A 102 -1.37 10.79 8.94
CA SER A 102 -1.00 9.37 8.87
C SER A 102 -1.22 8.72 10.22
N GLU A 103 -1.88 7.57 10.24
CA GLU A 103 -2.12 6.79 11.46
C GLU A 103 -1.94 5.30 11.21
N VAL A 104 -1.60 4.56 12.29
CA VAL A 104 -1.67 3.09 12.30
C VAL A 104 -3.10 2.70 12.64
N ALA A 105 -3.86 2.27 11.63
CA ALA A 105 -5.25 1.85 11.81
C ALA A 105 -5.37 0.48 12.47
N ASN A 106 -4.42 -0.41 12.23
CA ASN A 106 -4.27 -1.70 12.92
C ASN A 106 -2.78 -2.10 12.90
N SER A 107 -2.18 -2.36 14.06
CA SER A 107 -0.74 -2.68 14.17
C SER A 107 -0.39 -4.14 13.86
N ASN A 108 -1.39 -5.00 13.69
CA ASN A 108 -1.25 -6.43 13.42
C ASN A 108 -2.52 -7.00 12.75
N PRO A 109 -2.79 -6.67 11.47
CA PRO A 109 -4.05 -7.01 10.80
C PRO A 109 -4.22 -8.50 10.50
N ASP A 110 -3.15 -9.29 10.49
CA ASP A 110 -3.14 -10.73 10.21
C ASP A 110 -2.90 -11.60 11.47
N GLY A 111 -2.45 -11.01 12.57
CA GLY A 111 -2.13 -11.69 13.82
C GLY A 111 -0.67 -12.16 13.95
N ASP A 112 0.15 -12.10 12.89
CA ASP A 112 1.52 -12.64 12.90
C ASP A 112 2.61 -11.60 13.25
N GLY A 113 2.23 -10.32 13.31
CA GLY A 113 3.07 -9.20 13.74
C GLY A 113 4.00 -8.64 12.66
N THR A 114 4.00 -9.20 11.45
CA THR A 114 4.90 -8.82 10.35
C THR A 114 4.35 -7.67 9.49
N SER A 115 3.05 -7.42 9.56
CA SER A 115 2.41 -6.34 8.84
C SER A 115 1.67 -5.34 9.75
N GLU A 116 1.38 -4.16 9.21
CA GLU A 116 0.44 -3.21 9.79
C GLU A 116 -0.45 -2.59 8.71
N LEU A 117 -1.58 -2.04 9.13
CA LEU A 117 -2.48 -1.28 8.29
C LEU A 117 -2.31 0.21 8.57
N LEU A 118 -1.83 0.96 7.59
CA LEU A 118 -1.69 2.40 7.64
C LEU A 118 -2.90 3.07 6.99
N ARG A 119 -3.40 4.16 7.59
CA ARG A 119 -4.41 5.02 7.01
C ARG A 119 -3.86 6.43 6.84
N ILE A 120 -4.01 6.95 5.64
CA ILE A 120 -3.76 8.35 5.30
C ILE A 120 -5.10 9.04 5.12
N ARG A 121 -5.33 10.14 5.84
CA ARG A 121 -6.48 11.04 5.63
C ARG A 121 -6.00 12.26 4.86
N ILE A 122 -6.60 12.49 3.69
CA ILE A 122 -6.27 13.57 2.75
C ILE A 122 -7.43 14.55 2.76
N LYS A 123 -7.18 15.79 3.17
CA LYS A 123 -8.23 16.81 3.15
C LYS A 123 -8.62 17.10 1.71
N THR A 124 -9.91 17.19 1.45
CA THR A 124 -10.45 17.47 0.12
C THR A 124 -11.22 18.77 0.11
N SER A 125 -11.25 19.42 -1.05
CA SER A 125 -12.08 20.60 -1.23
C SER A 125 -13.54 20.17 -1.43
N PRO A 126 -14.53 20.91 -0.89
CA PRO A 126 -15.94 20.69 -1.22
C PRO A 126 -16.24 20.81 -2.72
N THR A 127 -15.38 21.50 -3.49
CA THR A 127 -15.51 21.69 -4.94
C THR A 127 -14.67 20.70 -5.76
N GLU A 128 -13.94 19.80 -5.12
CA GLU A 128 -13.13 18.81 -5.80
C GLU A 128 -14.03 17.70 -6.38
N SER A 129 -14.05 17.58 -7.71
CA SER A 129 -14.88 16.57 -8.39
C SER A 129 -14.18 15.21 -8.54
N LYS A 130 -12.85 15.17 -8.41
CA LYS A 130 -12.04 13.96 -8.55
C LYS A 130 -10.70 14.07 -7.85
N ARG A 131 -10.32 13.00 -7.16
CA ARG A 131 -8.96 12.77 -6.64
C ARG A 131 -8.63 11.29 -6.76
N PHE A 132 -7.46 11.02 -7.32
CA PHE A 132 -6.90 9.67 -7.41
C PHE A 132 -5.74 9.56 -6.43
N VAL A 133 -5.57 8.35 -5.89
CA VAL A 133 -4.51 8.05 -4.93
C VAL A 133 -3.91 6.71 -5.31
N ARG A 134 -2.58 6.60 -5.21
CA ARG A 134 -1.87 5.31 -5.37
C ARG A 134 -0.78 5.16 -4.33
N LEU A 135 -0.46 3.90 -4.04
CA LEU A 135 0.76 3.52 -3.35
C LEU A 135 1.88 3.40 -4.38
N ASN A 136 3.01 4.03 -4.11
CA ASN A 136 4.24 3.89 -4.86
C ASN A 136 5.27 3.19 -3.96
N VAL A 137 5.70 2.00 -4.36
CA VAL A 137 6.73 1.24 -3.64
C VAL A 137 7.97 1.18 -4.50
N THR A 138 9.12 1.51 -3.91
CA THR A 138 10.42 1.38 -4.57
C THR A 138 11.35 0.55 -3.70
N ARG A 139 12.07 -0.38 -4.32
CA ARG A 139 13.14 -1.11 -3.66
C ARG A 139 14.44 -0.28 -3.69
N GLN A 140 15.15 -0.22 -2.57
CA GLN A 140 16.45 0.47 -2.44
C GLN A 140 17.64 -0.45 -2.76
#